data_AF-A0A7Y5A737-F1
#
_entry.id   AF-A0A7Y5A737-F1
#
_cell.length_a   1.000
_cell.length_b   1.000
_cell.length_c   1.000
_cell.angle_alpha   90.00
_cell.angle_beta   90.00
_cell.angle_gamma   90.00
#
_symmetry.space_group_name_H-M   'P 1'
#
loop_
_entity.id
_entity.type
_entity.pdbx_description
1 polymer ?
#
loop_
_entity_poly.entity_id
_entity_poly.type
_entity_poly.pdbx_seq_one_letter_code
_entity_poly.pdbx_strand_id
1 'polypeptide(L)' 'QVQNIEGLVNKLKVNGVTILDSIETYDFGKFVHILDSEGNKIELWEPVEADQNGQ' A
#
# COMPACT_ATOMS: atom_id res chain seq x y z
N GLN A 1 -8.28 0.04 -0.24
CA GLN A 1 -7.48 -0.70 0.75
C GLN A 1 -6.91 -1.96 0.12
N VAL A 2 -5.77 -2.44 0.60
CA VAL A 2 -5.08 -3.65 0.13
C VAL A 2 -4.70 -4.52 1.33
N GLN A 3 -4.37 -5.80 1.08
CA GLN A 3 -3.79 -6.71 2.05
C GLN A 3 -2.35 -7.01 1.66
N ASN A 4 -1.43 -7.03 2.63
CA ASN A 4 0.01 -7.22 2.44
C ASN A 4 0.62 -6.17 1.49
N ILE A 5 0.68 -4.91 1.93
CA ILE A 5 1.19 -3.80 1.12
C ILE A 5 2.65 -4.00 0.71
N GLU A 6 3.46 -4.63 1.56
CA GLU A 6 4.86 -4.93 1.28
C GLU A 6 5.00 -5.92 0.11
N GLY A 7 4.20 -6.99 0.13
CA GLY A 7 4.13 -7.96 -0.96
C GLY A 7 3.61 -7.35 -2.26
N LEU A 8 2.59 -6.49 -2.17
CA LEU A 8 2.06 -5.77 -3.32
C LEU A 8 3.10 -4.81 -3.91
N VAL A 9 3.75 -3.98 -3.09
CA VAL A 9 4.80 -3.05 -3.53
C VAL A 9 5.95 -3.79 -4.20
N ASN A 10 6.36 -4.95 -3.68
CA ASN A 10 7.39 -5.76 -4.33
C ASN A 10 6.95 -6.23 -5.73
N LYS A 11 5.72 -6.73 -5.87
CA LYS A 11 5.16 -7.11 -7.18
C LYS A 11 5.09 -5.92 -8.13
N LEU A 12 4.64 -4.76 -7.65
CA LEU A 12 4.53 -3.55 -8.47
C LEU A 12 5.90 -3.09 -8.97
N LYS A 13 6.93 -3.08 -8.11
CA LYS A 13 8.32 -2.78 -8.49
C LYS A 13 8.82 -3.73 -9.57
N VAL A 14 8.60 -5.05 -9.42
CA VAL A 14 8.97 -6.06 -10.43
C VAL A 14 8.27 -5.83 -11.77
N ASN A 15 7.03 -5.31 -11.75
CA ASN A 15 6.27 -4.98 -12.96
C ASN A 15 6.56 -3.56 -13.51
N GLY A 16 7.58 -2.87 -13.00
CA GLY A 16 8.01 -1.57 -13.52
C GLY A 16 7.11 -0.39 -13.11
N VAL A 17 6.25 -0.56 -12.12
CA VAL A 17 5.45 0.52 -11.55
C VAL A 17 6.35 1.46 -10.74
N THR A 18 6.21 2.76 -10.96
CA THR A 18 6.94 3.78 -10.20
C THR A 18 6.37 3.90 -8.80
N ILE A 19 7.23 3.68 -7.79
CA ILE A 19 6.91 3.91 -6.38
C ILE A 19 7.45 5.29 -6.00
N LEU A 20 6.60 6.14 -5.44
CA LEU A 20 6.91 7.56 -5.20
C LEU A 20 7.57 7.79 -3.83
N ASP A 21 7.22 6.97 -2.84
CA ASP A 21 7.73 7.07 -1.47
C ASP A 21 7.92 5.69 -0.82
N SER A 22 8.49 5.68 0.38
CA SER A 22 8.60 4.44 1.17
C SER A 22 7.28 4.15 1.87
N ILE A 23 7.07 2.88 2.24
CA ILE A 23 5.90 2.52 3.04
C ILE A 23 6.00 3.23 4.40
N GLU A 24 5.00 4.04 4.71
CA GLU A 24 4.84 4.65 6.03
C GLU A 24 3.91 3.80 6.87
N THR A 25 4.22 3.64 8.16
CA THR A 25 3.43 2.83 9.10
C THR A 25 2.91 3.71 10.22
N TYR A 26 1.62 3.60 10.48
CA TYR A 26 0.89 4.30 11.54
C TYR A 26 0.05 3.30 12.34
N ASP A 27 -0.45 3.71 13.50
CA ASP A 27 -1.28 2.85 14.37
C ASP A 27 -2.58 2.37 13.69
N PHE A 28 -3.02 3.05 12.63
CA PHE A 28 -4.23 2.72 11.86
C PHE A 28 -3.95 2.05 10.49
N GLY A 29 -2.67 1.86 10.12
CA GLY A 29 -2.32 1.14 8.90
C GLY A 29 -1.04 1.62 8.22
N LYS A 30 -0.79 1.07 7.04
CA LYS A 30 0.37 1.36 6.20
C LYS A 30 -0.04 2.07 4.91
N PHE A 31 0.78 3.00 4.44
CA PHE A 31 0.53 3.82 3.25
C PHE A 31 1.73 3.85 2.31
N VAL A 32 1.46 3.95 1.02
CA VAL A 32 2.47 4.19 -0.03
C VAL A 32 1.80 4.78 -1.26
N HIS A 33 2.53 5.57 -2.04
CA HIS A 33 2.06 6.11 -3.31
C HIS A 33 2.76 5.50 -4.51
N ILE A 34 1.99 5.28 -5.57
CA ILE A 34 2.48 4.80 -6.87
C ILE A 34 2.02 5.74 -7.99
N LEU A 35 2.68 5.64 -9.15
CA LEU A 35 2.12 6.15 -10.41
C LEU A 35 1.55 5.01 -11.23
N ASP A 36 0.34 5.18 -11.74
CA ASP A 36 -0.19 4.30 -12.78
C ASP A 36 0.43 4.59 -14.15
N SER A 37 0.01 3.85 -15.18
CA SER A 37 0.49 4.00 -16.56
C SER A 37 0.09 5.33 -17.21
N GLU A 38 -0.89 6.04 -16.65
CA GLU A 38 -1.37 7.34 -17.13
C GLU A 38 -0.68 8.50 -16.38
N GLY A 39 0.18 8.20 -15.40
CA GLY A 39 0.86 9.18 -14.56
C GLY A 39 0.00 9.72 -13.43
N ASN A 40 -1.12 9.06 -13.10
CA ASN A 40 -1.91 9.44 -11.94
C ASN A 40 -1.26 8.91 -10.66
N LYS A 41 -1.26 9.75 -9.63
CA LYS A 41 -0.83 9.38 -8.27
C LYS A 41 -1.95 8.58 -7.59
N ILE A 42 -1.64 7.35 -7.20
CA ILE A 42 -2.55 6.47 -6.47
C ILE A 42 -1.99 6.22 -5.06
N GLU A 43 -2.84 6.35 -4.04
CA GLU A 43 -2.52 5.98 -2.66
C GLU A 43 -3.00 4.55 -2.39
N LEU A 44 -2.08 3.70 -1.92
CA LEU A 44 -2.39 2.39 -1.40
C LEU A 44 -2.41 2.46 0.12
N TRP A 45 -3.42 1.84 0.71
CA TRP A 45 -3.59 1.76 2.16
C TRP A 45 -3.87 0.32 2.58
N GLU A 46 -3.05 -0.21 3.48
CA GLU A 46 -3.33 -1.44 4.23
C GLU A 46 -3.76 -1.05 5.65
N PRO A 47 -5.05 -1.19 6.01
CA PRO A 47 -5.50 -0.95 7.37
C PRO A 47 -4.86 -1.96 8.31
N VAL A 48 -4.72 -1.60 9.59
CA VAL A 48 -4.52 -2.62 10.63
C VAL A 48 -5.67 -3.63 10.56
N GLU A 49 -5.38 -4.90 10.82
CA GLU A 49 -6.45 -5.90 10.94
C GLU A 49 -7.44 -5.39 11.97
N ALA A 50 -8.68 -5.14 11.54
CA ALA A 50 -9.76 -4.90 12.48
C ALA A 50 -9.81 -6.15 13.36
N ASP A 51 -9.58 -5.97 14.67
CA ASP A 51 -9.65 -7.07 15.62
C ASP A 51 -11.00 -7.77 15.45
N GLN A 52 -10.97 -8.95 14.81
CA GLN A 52 -12.17 -9.76 14.62
C GLN A 52 -12.60 -10.44 15.92
N ASN A 53 -11.91 -10.17 17.04
CA ASN A 53 -12.23 -10.70 18.37
C ASN A 53 -12.79 -9.64 19.33
N GLY A 54 -13.30 -8.51 18.83
CA GLY A 54 -14.08 -7.56 19.62
C GLY A 54 -15.59 -7.83 19.54
N GLN A 55 -16.12 -8.56 20.54
CA GLN A 55 -17.48 -8.48 21.10
C GLN A 55 -18.67 -8.11 20.18
#